data_AF-A0A534VGK6-F1
#
_entry.id   AF-A0A534VGK6-F1
#
_cell.length_a   1.000
_cell.length_b   1.000
_cell.length_c   1.000
_cell.angle_alpha   90.00
_cell.angle_beta   90.00
_cell.angle_gamma   90.00
#
_symmetry.space_group_name_H-M   'P 1'
#
loop_
_entity.id
_entity.type
_entity.pdbx_description
1 polymer ?
#
loop_
_entity_poly.entity_id
_entity_poly.type
_entity_poly.pdbx_seq_one_letter_code
_entity_poly.pdbx_strand_id
1 'polypeptide(L)'
;MKGRLACSALLGALAALGVPGCGGGPSETPKAPTATTAPAPPPAAAGGPTTTAAGQAEEAAPLLAWADAEPEDGKAPLEVQFKADTEGGKPPLKYKWTFGDGTPDSDEANPKHTFEKAGKYRADLTVNDAAGDSDTDYVEIEVE
;
A
#
# COMPACT_ATOMS: atom_id res chain seq x y z
N MET A 1 -47.32 23.31 9.64
CA MET A 1 -46.85 24.37 8.72
C MET A 1 -45.71 23.82 7.88
N LYS A 2 -45.89 23.82 6.56
CA LYS A 2 -44.87 23.93 5.47
C LYS A 2 -43.84 22.76 5.42
N GLY A 3 -43.69 21.98 4.36
CA GLY A 3 -44.23 22.03 3.00
C GLY A 3 -43.88 20.75 2.23
N ARG A 4 -44.61 20.49 1.15
CA ARG A 4 -44.53 19.34 0.24
C ARG A 4 -43.88 19.75 -1.10
N LEU A 5 -43.34 18.76 -1.83
CA LEU A 5 -43.05 18.70 -3.30
C LEU A 5 -41.91 19.63 -3.79
N ALA A 6 -41.10 19.31 -4.81
CA ALA A 6 -41.34 18.52 -6.01
C ALA A 6 -40.03 17.93 -6.59
N CYS A 7 -40.16 16.80 -7.28
CA CYS A 7 -39.17 16.26 -8.20
C CYS A 7 -39.52 16.80 -9.60
N SER A 8 -38.63 17.60 -10.20
CA SER A 8 -38.82 18.14 -11.56
C SER A 8 -37.74 17.61 -12.49
N ALA A 9 -38.15 16.74 -13.40
CA ALA A 9 -37.43 16.40 -14.62
C ALA A 9 -37.83 17.38 -15.73
N LEU A 10 -36.87 17.86 -16.51
CA LEU A 10 -37.13 18.55 -17.78
C LEU A 10 -36.05 18.18 -18.81
N LEU A 11 -36.56 17.78 -19.98
CA LEU A 11 -35.91 17.34 -21.20
C LEU A 11 -35.24 18.50 -21.98
N GLY A 12 -34.25 18.14 -22.82
CA GLY A 12 -33.82 18.90 -24.01
C GLY A 12 -32.29 18.87 -24.17
N ALA A 13 -31.67 18.73 -25.35
CA ALA A 13 -32.12 18.65 -26.73
C ALA A 13 -30.94 18.13 -27.61
N LEU A 14 -31.25 17.90 -28.90
CA LEU A 14 -30.51 17.24 -29.97
C LEU A 14 -29.29 17.99 -30.58
N ALA A 15 -28.29 17.20 -31.01
CA ALA A 15 -27.51 17.22 -32.28
C ALA A 15 -26.60 18.41 -32.72
N ALA A 16 -25.35 18.09 -33.12
CA ALA A 16 -24.64 18.68 -34.27
C ALA A 16 -23.41 17.83 -34.73
N LEU A 17 -23.11 17.87 -36.03
CA LEU A 17 -22.16 17.06 -36.83
C LEU A 17 -20.92 17.87 -37.30
N GLY A 18 -19.79 17.19 -37.58
CA GLY A 18 -18.69 17.57 -38.53
C GLY A 18 -17.58 18.50 -37.95
N VAL A 19 -16.28 18.50 -38.36
CA VAL A 19 -15.51 18.07 -39.57
C VAL A 19 -13.98 18.05 -39.19
N PRO A 20 -13.05 17.53 -40.04
CA PRO A 20 -11.61 17.27 -39.72
C PRO A 20 -10.62 18.29 -40.35
N GLY A 21 -9.33 18.26 -39.95
CA GLY A 21 -8.24 18.88 -40.74
C GLY A 21 -6.94 19.24 -39.98
N CYS A 22 -5.79 18.88 -40.57
CA CYS A 22 -4.40 18.84 -40.07
C CYS A 22 -3.57 20.15 -40.11
N GLY A 23 -2.40 20.13 -39.42
CA GLY A 23 -1.15 20.88 -39.73
C GLY A 23 -0.63 21.75 -38.57
N GLY A 24 0.64 21.81 -38.14
CA GLY A 24 1.95 21.25 -38.51
C GLY A 24 3.01 21.77 -37.50
N GLY A 25 4.15 21.06 -37.31
CA GLY A 25 5.28 21.43 -36.40
C GLY A 25 6.23 22.52 -36.95
N PRO A 26 7.51 22.68 -36.51
CA PRO A 26 8.38 21.76 -35.73
C PRO A 26 9.34 22.40 -34.66
N SER A 27 10.13 21.53 -33.97
CA SER A 27 11.49 21.73 -33.38
C SER A 27 11.62 22.61 -32.10
N GLU A 28 12.25 22.24 -30.97
CA GLU A 28 13.35 21.30 -30.66
C GLU A 28 13.29 20.76 -29.20
N THR A 29 13.73 19.51 -29.00
CA THR A 29 14.22 18.84 -27.76
C THR A 29 15.69 19.21 -27.48
N PRO A 30 16.30 19.08 -26.26
CA PRO A 30 16.48 17.82 -25.47
C PRO A 30 16.48 18.01 -23.91
N LYS A 31 16.56 17.03 -22.99
CA LYS A 31 17.04 15.63 -22.96
C LYS A 31 16.45 14.87 -21.75
N ALA A 32 16.01 13.62 -21.95
CA ALA A 32 15.74 12.61 -20.90
C ALA A 32 17.04 11.94 -20.41
N PRO A 33 17.00 11.15 -19.32
CA PRO A 33 16.78 9.69 -19.42
C PRO A 33 15.86 9.18 -18.28
N THR A 34 15.15 8.05 -18.29
CA THR A 34 14.91 6.92 -19.20
C THR A 34 13.71 6.20 -18.58
N ALA A 35 12.66 5.94 -19.35
CA ALA A 35 11.66 4.96 -18.97
C ALA A 35 12.24 3.55 -19.17
N THR A 36 12.07 2.66 -18.19
CA THR A 36 12.25 1.22 -18.41
C THR A 36 10.91 0.52 -18.16
N THR A 37 10.59 -0.37 -19.08
CA THR A 37 9.31 -1.07 -19.20
C THR A 37 9.43 -2.51 -18.68
N ALA A 38 8.25 -3.13 -18.47
CA ALA A 38 7.96 -4.57 -18.34
C ALA A 38 8.14 -5.22 -16.94
N PRO A 39 7.50 -6.38 -16.66
CA PRO A 39 6.31 -7.00 -17.27
C PRO A 39 5.24 -7.45 -16.23
N ALA A 40 4.05 -7.82 -16.69
CA ALA A 40 3.14 -8.70 -15.95
C ALA A 40 3.61 -10.18 -16.07
N PRO A 41 3.48 -11.02 -15.03
CA PRO A 41 3.46 -12.48 -15.23
C PRO A 41 2.13 -13.15 -14.77
N PRO A 42 1.70 -14.25 -15.46
CA PRO A 42 0.50 -15.05 -15.18
C PRO A 42 0.85 -16.41 -14.47
N PRO A 43 -0.01 -17.47 -14.48
CA PRO A 43 -0.55 -18.15 -13.30
C PRO A 43 0.21 -19.42 -12.84
N ALA A 44 -0.22 -19.95 -11.68
CA ALA A 44 0.21 -21.18 -11.02
C ALA A 44 0.15 -22.46 -11.87
N ALA A 45 1.10 -23.40 -11.67
CA ALA A 45 0.85 -24.84 -11.40
C ALA A 45 2.14 -25.70 -11.31
N ALA A 46 2.20 -26.48 -10.23
CA ALA A 46 2.65 -27.89 -10.05
C ALA A 46 3.96 -28.46 -10.63
N GLY A 47 4.74 -29.10 -9.73
CA GLY A 47 5.67 -30.19 -10.03
C GLY A 47 6.45 -30.65 -8.78
N GLY A 48 6.18 -31.87 -8.27
CA GLY A 48 7.00 -32.52 -7.23
C GLY A 48 8.39 -32.92 -7.74
N PRO A 49 9.35 -33.30 -6.87
CA PRO A 49 9.36 -34.68 -6.36
C PRO A 49 9.79 -34.88 -4.90
N THR A 50 9.50 -36.10 -4.47
CA THR A 50 9.91 -36.94 -3.34
C THR A 50 11.33 -36.76 -2.71
N THR A 51 11.31 -36.81 -1.36
CA THR A 51 12.07 -37.70 -0.44
C THR A 51 13.50 -37.38 0.06
N THR A 52 13.60 -37.43 1.40
CA THR A 52 14.69 -37.93 2.28
C THR A 52 16.01 -37.14 2.41
N ALA A 53 16.18 -36.48 3.56
CA ALA A 53 17.18 -36.87 4.58
C ALA A 53 17.00 -36.02 5.85
N ALA A 54 16.85 -36.68 7.01
CA ALA A 54 16.83 -36.03 8.31
C ALA A 54 18.21 -35.40 8.62
N GLY A 55 18.25 -34.08 8.69
CA GLY A 55 19.35 -33.29 9.23
C GLY A 55 18.78 -32.45 10.38
N GLN A 56 19.49 -32.41 11.50
CA GLN A 56 19.11 -31.68 12.71
C GLN A 56 18.59 -30.28 12.37
N ALA A 57 17.31 -30.03 12.64
CA ALA A 57 16.75 -28.70 12.59
C ALA A 57 17.40 -27.88 13.71
N GLU A 58 18.22 -26.91 13.33
CA GLU A 58 18.44 -25.75 14.19
C GLU A 58 17.08 -25.08 14.33
N GLU A 59 16.42 -25.34 15.46
CA GLU A 59 15.13 -24.74 15.78
C GLU A 59 15.35 -23.23 15.83
N ALA A 60 14.83 -22.53 14.82
CA ALA A 60 14.91 -21.07 14.77
C ALA A 60 14.13 -20.52 15.96
N ALA A 61 14.70 -19.52 16.65
CA ALA A 61 13.98 -18.79 17.69
C ALA A 61 12.64 -18.27 17.12
N PRO A 62 11.55 -18.28 17.91
CA PRO A 62 10.25 -17.83 17.43
C PRO A 62 10.35 -16.39 16.95
N LEU A 63 9.64 -16.07 15.85
CA LEU A 63 9.53 -14.70 15.37
C LEU A 63 8.62 -13.90 16.31
N LEU A 64 9.10 -12.76 16.77
CA LEU A 64 8.36 -11.74 17.50
C LEU A 64 8.52 -10.39 16.79
N ALA A 65 7.44 -9.62 16.68
CA ALA A 65 7.39 -8.31 16.05
C ALA A 65 6.65 -7.31 16.93
N TRP A 66 7.10 -6.07 16.90
CA TRP A 66 6.53 -4.96 17.67
C TRP A 66 6.47 -3.71 16.79
N ALA A 67 5.34 -3.03 16.88
CA ALA A 67 5.02 -1.84 16.10
C ALA A 67 5.12 -0.59 16.98
N ASP A 68 5.92 0.38 16.54
CA ASP A 68 6.03 1.69 17.17
C ASP A 68 5.80 2.81 16.14
N ALA A 69 5.40 3.98 16.62
CA ALA A 69 5.21 5.18 15.80
C ALA A 69 5.57 6.46 16.56
N GLU A 70 6.01 7.49 15.82
CA GLU A 70 6.27 8.82 16.39
C GLU A 70 5.99 9.92 15.34
N PRO A 71 5.16 10.94 15.66
CA PRO A 71 4.27 11.02 16.82
C PRO A 71 3.02 10.14 16.66
N GLU A 72 2.40 9.74 17.77
CA GLU A 72 1.12 8.99 17.78
C GLU A 72 -0.11 9.92 17.75
N ASP A 73 0.07 11.21 18.04
CA ASP A 73 -1.00 12.21 17.99
C ASP A 73 -0.56 13.55 17.40
N GLY A 74 -1.49 14.29 16.81
CA GLY A 74 -1.20 15.63 16.28
C GLY A 74 -2.26 16.20 15.35
N LYS A 75 -1.98 17.35 14.74
CA LYS A 75 -2.90 18.02 13.80
C LYS A 75 -2.66 17.56 12.37
N ALA A 76 -3.73 17.49 11.57
CA ALA A 76 -3.59 17.23 10.14
C ALA A 76 -2.91 18.41 9.40
N PRO A 77 -2.03 18.14 8.42
CA PRO A 77 -1.47 16.84 8.06
C PRO A 77 -0.42 16.39 9.10
N LEU A 78 -0.52 15.13 9.54
CA LEU A 78 0.40 14.54 10.50
C LEU A 78 1.36 13.59 9.79
N GLU A 79 2.65 13.94 9.70
CA GLU A 79 3.70 13.01 9.28
C GLU A 79 4.12 12.15 10.48
N VAL A 80 4.04 10.83 10.32
CA VAL A 80 4.38 9.83 11.33
C VAL A 80 5.49 8.94 10.81
N GLN A 81 6.51 8.73 11.63
CA GLN A 81 7.55 7.74 11.40
C GLN A 81 7.16 6.44 12.10
N PHE A 82 6.97 5.38 11.32
CA PHE A 82 6.72 4.04 11.85
C PHE A 82 8.04 3.29 12.02
N LYS A 83 8.07 2.38 12.99
CA LYS A 83 9.21 1.52 13.26
C LYS A 83 8.74 0.10 13.55
N ALA A 84 9.38 -0.86 12.88
CA ALA A 84 9.21 -2.27 13.17
C ALA A 84 10.46 -2.76 13.87
N ASP A 85 10.29 -3.32 15.05
CA ASP A 85 11.34 -4.06 15.71
C ASP A 85 10.98 -5.54 15.76
N THR A 86 12.00 -6.39 15.72
CA THR A 86 11.81 -7.84 15.58
C THR A 86 12.85 -8.60 16.40
N GLU A 87 12.45 -9.76 16.91
CA GLU A 87 13.33 -10.71 17.58
C GLU A 87 13.08 -12.13 17.04
N GLY A 88 14.14 -12.91 16.88
CA GLY A 88 14.05 -14.27 16.35
C GLY A 88 13.68 -14.33 14.87
N GLY A 89 13.07 -15.44 14.47
CA GLY A 89 12.70 -15.73 13.08
C GLY A 89 13.86 -16.12 12.16
N LYS A 90 13.53 -16.70 11.01
CA LYS A 90 14.48 -17.07 9.96
C LYS A 90 14.60 -15.95 8.92
N PRO A 91 15.76 -15.28 8.79
CA PRO A 91 15.95 -14.28 7.74
C PRO A 91 15.93 -14.92 6.33
N PRO A 92 15.58 -14.14 5.28
CA PRO A 92 15.17 -12.74 5.33
C PRO A 92 13.77 -12.52 5.90
N LEU A 93 13.62 -11.47 6.71
CA LEU A 93 12.32 -10.99 7.18
C LEU A 93 11.69 -10.08 6.12
N LYS A 94 10.36 -10.13 6.01
CA LYS A 94 9.53 -9.27 5.17
C LYS A 94 8.56 -8.51 6.06
N TYR A 95 8.37 -7.24 5.76
CA TYR A 95 7.53 -6.34 6.51
C TYR A 95 6.36 -5.92 5.64
N LYS A 96 5.21 -5.68 6.26
CA LYS A 96 4.05 -5.08 5.62
C LYS A 96 3.34 -4.18 6.62
N TRP A 97 3.18 -2.92 6.24
CA TRP A 97 2.44 -1.92 6.99
C TRP A 97 1.15 -1.56 6.27
N THR A 98 0.03 -1.51 7.00
CA THR A 98 -1.24 -0.96 6.50
C THR A 98 -1.69 0.18 7.41
N PHE A 99 -1.85 1.39 6.88
CA PHE A 99 -2.05 2.59 7.71
C PHE A 99 -3.52 2.87 8.10
N GLY A 100 -4.48 2.12 7.54
CA GLY A 100 -5.90 2.23 7.90
C GLY A 100 -6.64 3.46 7.34
N ASP A 101 -5.98 4.31 6.53
CA ASP A 101 -6.56 5.51 5.92
C ASP A 101 -6.96 5.33 4.43
N GLY A 102 -6.72 4.13 3.88
CA GLY A 102 -7.00 3.78 2.49
C GLY A 102 -5.86 4.10 1.52
N THR A 103 -4.71 4.56 2.01
CA THR A 103 -3.49 4.67 1.20
C THR A 103 -2.83 3.31 0.97
N PRO A 104 -1.91 3.20 -0.02
CA PRO A 104 -1.22 1.94 -0.28
C PRO A 104 -0.37 1.48 0.91
N ASP A 105 -0.28 0.15 1.05
CA ASP A 105 0.58 -0.51 2.02
C ASP A 105 2.07 -0.21 1.75
N SER A 106 2.92 -0.34 2.78
CA SER A 106 4.38 -0.27 2.64
C SER A 106 5.05 -1.60 3.00
N ASP A 107 6.07 -2.00 2.21
CA ASP A 107 6.92 -3.17 2.46
C ASP A 107 8.24 -2.81 3.18
N GLU A 108 8.40 -1.54 3.58
CA GLU A 108 9.58 -1.07 4.32
C GLU A 108 9.47 -1.44 5.81
N ALA A 109 10.61 -1.70 6.47
CA ALA A 109 10.60 -1.94 7.92
C ALA A 109 10.18 -0.69 8.71
N ASN A 110 10.68 0.48 8.29
CA ASN A 110 10.49 1.76 8.99
C ASN A 110 9.97 2.86 8.04
N PRO A 111 8.73 2.74 7.53
CA PRO A 111 8.19 3.71 6.58
C PRO A 111 7.83 5.04 7.24
N LYS A 112 7.79 6.09 6.42
CA LYS A 112 7.14 7.36 6.77
C LYS A 112 5.79 7.44 6.09
N HIS A 113 4.79 7.93 6.80
CA HIS A 113 3.45 8.11 6.25
C HIS A 113 2.82 9.40 6.74
N THR A 114 1.99 10.02 5.90
CA THR A 114 1.32 11.29 6.21
C THR A 114 -0.18 11.10 6.21
N PHE A 115 -0.81 11.33 7.37
CA PHE A 115 -2.26 11.33 7.51
C PHE A 115 -2.82 12.72 7.18
N GLU A 116 -3.50 12.82 6.04
CA GLU A 116 -4.01 14.08 5.47
C GLU A 116 -5.28 14.61 6.14
N LYS A 117 -6.00 13.77 6.90
CA LYS A 117 -7.29 14.12 7.49
C LYS A 117 -7.30 13.78 8.97
N ALA A 118 -8.07 14.55 9.74
CA ALA A 118 -8.38 14.22 11.11
C ALA A 118 -9.16 12.89 11.18
N GLY A 119 -8.81 12.06 12.16
CA GLY A 119 -9.34 10.71 12.31
C GLY A 119 -8.51 9.89 13.30
N LYS A 120 -9.07 8.75 13.70
CA LYS A 120 -8.33 7.71 14.40
C LYS A 120 -7.95 6.64 13.40
N TYR A 121 -6.66 6.38 13.28
CA TYR A 121 -6.11 5.41 12.35
C TYR A 121 -5.45 4.29 13.12
N ARG A 122 -5.53 3.08 12.59
CA ARG A 122 -4.83 1.91 13.12
C ARG A 122 -3.82 1.48 12.07
N ALA A 123 -2.54 1.53 12.42
CA ALA A 123 -1.47 1.04 11.60
C ALA A 123 -1.10 -0.39 12.01
N ASP A 124 -1.34 -1.36 11.14
CA ASP A 124 -1.01 -2.76 11.39
C ASP A 124 0.33 -3.12 10.74
N LEU A 125 1.21 -3.75 11.53
CA LEU A 125 2.45 -4.37 11.11
C LEU A 125 2.23 -5.88 10.96
N THR A 126 2.71 -6.44 9.84
CA THR A 126 2.88 -7.89 9.66
C THR A 126 4.32 -8.17 9.29
N VAL A 127 4.97 -9.07 10.03
CA VAL A 127 6.31 -9.56 9.72
C VAL A 127 6.24 -11.04 9.37
N ASN A 128 6.84 -11.41 8.24
CA ASN A 128 6.97 -12.79 7.81
C ASN A 128 8.44 -13.17 7.72
N ASP A 129 8.78 -14.39 8.09
CA ASP A 129 10.13 -14.92 7.93
C ASP A 129 10.25 -15.87 6.71
N ALA A 130 11.46 -16.39 6.48
CA ALA A 130 11.71 -17.32 5.38
C ALA A 130 11.34 -18.78 5.68
N ALA A 131 11.04 -19.11 6.95
CA ALA A 131 10.50 -20.41 7.34
C ALA A 131 8.97 -20.49 7.16
N GLY A 132 8.31 -19.35 6.96
CA GLY A 132 6.86 -19.23 6.80
C GLY A 132 6.14 -18.84 8.09
N ASP A 133 6.88 -18.51 9.15
CA ASP A 133 6.32 -17.96 10.38
C ASP A 133 5.92 -16.50 10.17
N SER A 134 4.94 -16.04 10.95
CA SER A 134 4.43 -14.67 10.89
C SER A 134 4.04 -14.17 12.27
N ASP A 135 4.35 -12.91 12.54
CA ASP A 135 3.89 -12.19 13.73
C ASP A 135 3.34 -10.82 13.33
N THR A 136 2.39 -10.31 14.14
CA THR A 136 1.67 -9.08 13.84
C THR A 136 1.48 -8.23 15.08
N ASP A 137 1.62 -6.93 14.91
CA ASP A 137 1.35 -5.94 15.96
C ASP A 137 0.71 -4.69 15.36
N TYR A 138 0.23 -3.76 16.18
CA TYR A 138 -0.38 -2.52 15.68
C TYR A 138 -0.17 -1.34 16.62
N VAL A 139 -0.27 -0.14 16.04
CA VAL A 139 -0.25 1.13 16.77
C VAL A 139 -1.42 2.02 16.32
N GLU A 140 -2.00 2.78 17.25
CA GLU A 140 -3.09 3.71 16.98
C GLU A 140 -2.56 5.13 16.84
N ILE A 141 -3.03 5.85 15.81
CA ILE A 141 -2.66 7.24 15.54
C ILE A 141 -3.90 8.14 15.62
N GLU A 142 -3.83 9.19 16.44
CA GLU A 142 -4.89 10.16 16.62
C GLU A 142 -4.58 11.49 15.92
N VAL A 143 -5.31 11.77 14.84
CA VAL A 143 -5.16 13.02 14.07
C VAL A 143 -6.35 13.93 14.35
N GLU A 144 -6.06 15.16 14.77
CA GLU A 144 -7.03 16.22 15.12
C GLU A 144 -7.16 17.33 14.06
#